data_AF-A0A9E5P0S6-F1
#
_entry.id   AF-A0A9E5P0S6-F1
#
_cell.length_a   1.000
_cell.length_b   1.000
_cell.length_c   1.000
_cell.angle_alpha   90.00
_cell.angle_beta   90.00
_cell.angle_gamma   90.00
#
_symmetry.space_group_name_H-M   'P 1'
#
loop_
_entity.id
_entity.type
_entity.pdbx_description
1 polymer ?
#
loop_
_entity_poly.entity_id
_entity_poly.type
_entity_poly.pdbx_seq_one_letter_code
_entity_poly.pdbx_strand_id
1 'polypeptide(L)' 'KPNILVIWGDDIGQTNISAYTFGLVGYSTPNIDRIAKEGMMFTDYYGEQSCTAGR' A
#
# COMPACT_ATOMS: atom_id res chain seq x y z
N LYS A 1 17.50 -3.57 -19.99
CA LYS A 1 16.15 -2.95 -19.93
C LYS A 1 15.45 -3.55 -18.71
N PRO A 2 15.17 -2.77 -17.65
CA PRO A 2 14.42 -3.29 -16.51
C PRO A 2 12.94 -3.46 -16.88
N ASN A 3 12.26 -4.38 -16.20
CA ASN A 3 10.80 -4.48 -16.22
C ASN A 3 10.23 -3.68 -15.05
N ILE A 4 9.13 -2.96 -15.27
CA ILE A 4 8.46 -2.15 -14.24
C ILE A 4 7.02 -2.67 -14.13
N LEU A 5 6.60 -3.00 -12.91
CA LEU A 5 5.24 -3.43 -12.58
C LEU A 5 4.64 -2.44 -11.57
N VAL A 6 3.46 -1.91 -11.89
CA VAL A 6 2.70 -1.01 -11.02
C VAL A 6 1.40 -1.72 -10.63
N ILE A 7 1.09 -1.74 -9.33
CA ILE A 7 -0.10 -2.37 -8.76
C ILE A 7 -0.86 -1.30 -7.98
N TRP A 8 -2.15 -1.14 -8.28
CA TRP A 8 -3.05 -0.24 -7.57
C TRP A 8 -4.19 -1.04 -6.94
N GLY A 9 -4.53 -0.71 -5.69
CA GLY A 9 -5.74 -1.20 -5.03
C GLY A 9 -6.84 -0.15 -5.09
N ASP A 10 -8.08 -0.57 -5.32
CA ASP A 10 -9.26 0.29 -5.28
C ASP A 10 -9.89 0.26 -3.88
N ASP A 11 -10.31 1.42 -3.37
CA ASP A 11 -10.89 1.58 -2.03
C ASP A 11 -10.08 0.95 -0.87
N ILE A 12 -8.74 0.93 -0.98
CA ILE A 12 -7.85 0.44 0.08
C ILE A 12 -7.40 1.59 0.98
N GLY A 13 -7.87 1.60 2.23
CA GLY A 13 -7.40 2.54 3.25
C GLY A 13 -6.02 2.16 3.80
N GLN A 14 -5.29 3.13 4.36
CA GLN A 14 -3.96 2.88 4.94
C GLN A 14 -4.01 1.80 6.04
N THR A 15 -5.06 1.82 6.86
CA THR A 15 -5.25 0.84 7.93
C THR A 15 -5.59 -0.56 7.43
N ASN A 16 -5.87 -0.72 6.13
CA ASN A 16 -6.13 -2.02 5.51
C ASN A 16 -4.86 -2.86 5.29
N ILE A 17 -3.67 -2.28 5.47
CA ILE A 17 -2.38 -2.91 5.17
C ILE A 17 -1.56 -3.00 6.46
N SER A 18 -1.12 -4.20 6.84
CA SER A 18 -0.45 -4.42 8.13
C SER A 18 0.93 -3.79 8.23
N ALA A 19 1.60 -3.52 7.10
CA ALA A 19 2.83 -2.73 7.06
C ALA A 19 2.69 -1.32 7.66
N TYR A 20 1.51 -0.70 7.57
CA TYR A 20 1.25 0.64 8.12
C TYR A 20 0.67 0.63 9.53
N THR A 21 0.04 -0.47 9.94
CA THR A 21 -0.59 -0.58 11.26
C THR A 21 0.22 -1.41 12.26
N PHE A 22 1.29 -2.05 11.80
CA PHE A 22 2.13 -2.94 12.60
C PHE A 22 1.33 -4.06 13.30
N GLY A 23 0.33 -4.59 12.60
CA GLY A 23 -0.52 -5.69 13.11
C GLY A 23 -1.58 -5.26 14.12
N LEU A 24 -1.75 -3.95 14.39
CA LEU A 24 -2.72 -3.43 15.37
C LEU A 24 -4.17 -3.85 15.08
N VAL A 25 -4.52 -3.97 13.79
CA VAL A 25 -5.87 -4.36 13.33
C VAL A 25 -6.11 -5.88 13.30
N GLY A 26 -5.16 -6.69 13.79
CA GLY A 26 -5.37 -8.11 14.08
C GLY A 26 -5.24 -9.07 12.89
N TYR A 27 -5.03 -8.56 11.67
CA TYR A 27 -4.71 -9.38 10.49
C TYR A 27 -3.37 -8.94 9.87
N SER A 28 -2.87 -9.77 8.96
CA SER A 28 -1.61 -9.54 8.25
C SER A 28 -1.77 -9.63 6.73
N THR A 29 -0.98 -8.83 6.02
CA THR A 29 -0.83 -8.79 4.57
C THR A 29 0.58 -9.24 4.19
N PRO A 30 0.96 -10.51 4.41
CA PRO A 30 2.35 -10.96 4.44
C PRO A 30 3.14 -10.68 3.15
N ASN A 31 2.47 -10.73 1.98
CA ASN A 31 3.11 -10.42 0.70
C ASN A 31 3.40 -8.93 0.53
N ILE A 32 2.52 -8.05 1.01
CA ILE A 32 2.71 -6.59 0.93
C ILE A 32 3.73 -6.15 1.98
N ASP A 33 3.65 -6.72 3.19
CA ASP A 33 4.60 -6.48 4.27
C ASP A 33 6.04 -6.87 3.86
N ARG A 34 6.19 -7.97 3.11
CA ARG A 34 7.49 -8.37 2.54
C ARG A 34 8.03 -7.31 1.57
N ILE A 35 7.20 -6.78 0.67
CA ILE A 35 7.59 -5.73 -0.28
C ILE A 35 8.03 -4.46 0.47
N ALA A 36 7.29 -4.06 1.51
CA ALA A 36 7.65 -2.91 2.35
C ALA A 36 8.99 -3.12 3.08
N LYS A 37 9.25 -4.34 3.58
CA LYS A 37 10.48 -4.68 4.29
C LYS A 37 11.71 -4.80 3.38
N GLU A 38 11.55 -5.34 2.18
CA GLU A 38 12.64 -5.52 1.20
C GLU A 38 12.92 -4.26 0.37
N GLY A 39 11.97 -3.33 0.33
CA GLY A 39 12.04 -2.11 -0.44
C GLY A 39 11.95 -0.85 0.42
N MET A 40 10.99 0.01 0.07
CA MET A 40 10.75 1.29 0.71
C MET A 40 9.25 1.44 0.97
N MET A 41 8.92 2.10 2.08
CA MET A 41 7.57 2.46 2.45
C MET A 41 7.45 3.98 2.49
N PHE A 42 6.37 4.52 1.91
CA PHE A 42 6.06 5.95 1.98
C PHE A 42 5.08 6.20 3.11
N THR A 43 5.45 7.06 4.07
CA THR A 43 4.57 7.44 5.19
C THR A 43 3.59 8.55 4.82
N ASP A 44 3.91 9.29 3.76
CA ASP A 44 3.18 10.46 3.29
C ASP A 44 2.85 10.26 1.80
N TYR A 45 1.59 9.93 1.53
CA TYR A 45 1.04 9.78 0.19
C TYR A 45 -0.37 10.38 0.16
N TYR A 46 -0.60 11.34 -0.73
CA TYR A 46 -1.86 12.05 -0.88
C TYR A 46 -2.44 11.75 -2.26
N GLY A 47 -3.66 11.24 -2.29
CA GLY A 47 -4.44 11.01 -3.51
C GLY A 47 -5.73 11.82 -3.48
N GLU A 48 -6.27 12.10 -4.67
CA GLU A 48 -7.57 12.75 -4.79
C GLU A 48 -8.70 11.81 -4.36
N GLN A 49 -9.72 12.34 -3.69
CA GLN A 49 -10.84 11.56 -3.13
C GLN A 49 -11.91 11.22 -4.20
N SER A 50 -11.48 10.58 -5.29
CA SER A 50 -12.36 10.09 -6.35
C SER A 50 -11.64 9.08 -7.22
N CYS A 51 -12.29 8.00 -7.67
CA CYS A 51 -11.69 7.06 -8.63
C CYS A 51 -11.29 7.73 -9.96
N THR A 52 -11.95 8.84 -10.34
CA THR A 52 -11.65 9.54 -11.59
C THR A 52 -10.48 10.51 -11.46
N ALA A 53 -10.39 11.20 -10.33
CA ALA A 53 -9.30 12.15 -10.07
C ALA A 53 -8.07 11.49 -9.43
N GLY A 54 -8.24 10.37 -8.74
CA GLY A 54 -7.21 9.65 -8.00
C GLY A 54 -6.53 8.51 -8.76
N ARG A 55 -6.96 8.22 -10.00
CA ARG A 55 -6.23 7.34 -10.94
C ARG A 55 -5.15 8.13 -11.69
#